data_AF-A0A967PTM1-F1
#
_entry.id   AF-A0A967PTM1-F1
#
_cell.length_a   1.000
_cell.length_b   1.000
_cell.length_c   1.000
_cell.angle_alpha   90.00
_cell.angle_beta   90.00
_cell.angle_gamma   90.00
#
_symmetry.space_group_name_H-M   'P 1'
#
loop_
_entity.id
_entity.type
_entity.pdbx_description
1 polymer ?
#
loop_
_entity_poly.entity_id
_entity_poly.type
_entity_poly.pdbx_seq_one_letter_code
_entity_poly.pdbx_strand_id
1 'polypeptide(L)'
;IAAAARGGMFDPGPCVYMEKMVVSPQAAGMIDLDAPLPRNLDRIARATGKSIDEVTVMMLDRPRHEDAKRQIREAGARLQLIRDGDVAA
;
A
#
# COMPACT_ATOMS: atom_id res chain seq x y z
N ILE A 1 19.81 -3.56 -4.35
CA ILE A 1 20.11 -3.76 -5.79
C ILE A 1 19.23 -4.91 -6.27
N ALA A 2 18.60 -4.79 -7.44
CA ALA A 2 17.82 -5.85 -8.08
C ALA A 2 18.37 -6.13 -9.48
N ALA A 3 18.24 -7.36 -9.97
CA ALA A 3 18.68 -7.78 -11.30
C ALA A 3 17.65 -8.72 -11.94
N ALA A 4 17.51 -8.63 -13.26
CA ALA A 4 16.63 -9.47 -14.06
C ALA A 4 17.25 -9.69 -15.46
N ALA A 5 16.73 -10.64 -16.22
CA ALA A 5 17.10 -10.81 -17.63
C ALA A 5 16.76 -9.56 -18.45
N ARG A 6 17.39 -9.39 -19.63
CA ARG A 6 17.06 -8.28 -20.54
C ARG A 6 15.57 -8.29 -20.87
N GLY A 7 14.91 -7.15 -20.67
CA GLY A 7 13.45 -7.02 -20.84
C GLY A 7 12.61 -7.56 -19.68
N GLY A 8 13.23 -8.03 -18.59
CA GLY A 8 12.54 -8.60 -17.43
C GLY A 8 12.13 -7.59 -16.35
N MET A 9 12.42 -6.30 -16.55
CA MET A 9 11.91 -5.20 -15.71
C MET A 9 10.91 -4.38 -16.51
N PHE A 10 9.85 -3.93 -15.85
CA PHE A 10 8.88 -3.02 -16.44
C PHE A 10 9.56 -1.71 -16.86
N ASP A 11 9.32 -1.28 -18.09
CA ASP A 11 9.74 0.04 -18.57
C ASP A 11 8.64 1.06 -18.26
N PRO A 12 8.85 1.98 -17.31
CA PRO A 12 7.83 2.95 -16.94
C PRO A 12 7.60 4.03 -18.00
N GLY A 13 8.45 4.15 -19.03
CA GLY A 13 8.35 5.19 -20.05
C GLY A 13 8.22 6.60 -19.42
N PRO A 14 7.17 7.38 -19.77
CA PRO A 14 6.97 8.72 -19.22
C PRO A 14 6.30 8.73 -17.82
N CYS A 15 5.93 7.59 -17.25
CA CYS A 15 5.24 7.54 -15.97
C CYS A 15 6.20 7.91 -14.83
N VAL A 16 6.01 9.13 -14.29
CA VAL A 16 6.80 9.65 -13.17
C VAL A 16 6.29 9.22 -11.79
N TYR A 17 5.05 8.77 -11.71
CA TYR A 17 4.42 8.29 -10.47
C TYR A 17 3.63 7.02 -10.72
N MET A 18 3.50 6.23 -9.67
CA MET A 18 2.73 5.00 -9.64
C MET A 18 2.07 4.90 -8.27
N GLU A 19 0.77 4.61 -8.26
CA GLU A 19 0.08 4.20 -7.04
C GLU A 19 0.47 2.77 -6.70
N LYS A 20 0.78 2.52 -5.42
CA LYS A 20 1.32 1.25 -4.95
C LYS A 20 0.47 0.74 -3.79
N MET A 21 0.12 -0.54 -3.85
CA MET A 21 -0.40 -1.28 -2.71
C MET A 21 0.43 -2.55 -2.56
N VAL A 22 1.13 -2.66 -1.43
CA VAL A 22 2.04 -3.76 -1.13
C VAL A 22 1.59 -4.38 0.19
N VAL A 23 1.49 -5.70 0.22
CA VAL A 23 0.97 -6.46 1.37
C VAL A 23 1.82 -7.67 1.67
N SER A 24 1.60 -8.27 2.84
CA SER A 24 2.27 -9.52 3.21
C SER A 24 1.80 -10.70 2.36
N PRO A 25 2.56 -11.80 2.29
CA PRO A 25 2.18 -13.00 1.53
C PRO A 25 0.79 -13.56 1.86
N GLN A 26 0.35 -13.46 3.13
CA GLN A 26 -0.95 -13.94 3.56
C GLN A 26 -2.13 -13.17 2.92
N ALA A 27 -1.93 -11.89 2.63
CA ALA A 27 -2.92 -11.03 1.98
C ALA A 27 -2.70 -10.90 0.46
N ALA A 28 -1.71 -11.61 -0.10
CA ALA A 28 -1.45 -11.61 -1.54
C ALA A 28 -2.68 -12.12 -2.31
N GLY A 29 -3.06 -11.40 -3.36
CA GLY A 29 -4.27 -11.70 -4.16
C GLY A 29 -5.59 -11.28 -3.52
N MET A 30 -5.59 -10.72 -2.31
CA MET A 30 -6.81 -10.23 -1.64
C MET A 30 -7.06 -8.74 -1.87
N ILE A 31 -6.08 -8.02 -2.41
CA ILE A 31 -6.17 -6.58 -2.65
C ILE A 31 -6.56 -6.25 -4.09
N ASP A 32 -7.20 -5.10 -4.25
CA ASP A 32 -7.68 -4.58 -5.52
C ASP A 32 -7.50 -3.07 -5.54
N LEU A 33 -6.68 -2.54 -6.46
CA LEU A 33 -6.38 -1.10 -6.55
C LEU A 33 -7.61 -0.27 -6.93
N ASP A 34 -8.59 -0.85 -7.64
CA ASP A 34 -9.81 -0.15 -8.04
C ASP A 34 -10.89 -0.18 -6.94
N ALA A 35 -10.67 -0.97 -5.89
CA ALA A 35 -11.57 -1.03 -4.75
C ALA A 35 -11.31 0.11 -3.75
N PRO A 36 -12.35 0.60 -3.05
CA PRO A 36 -12.18 1.57 -1.97
C PRO A 36 -11.18 1.08 -0.91
N LEU A 37 -10.33 1.98 -0.42
CA LEU A 37 -9.25 1.64 0.52
C LEU A 37 -9.74 0.93 1.79
N PRO A 38 -10.89 1.30 2.42
CA PRO A 38 -11.42 0.57 3.58
C PRO A 38 -11.72 -0.90 3.30
N ARG A 39 -12.14 -1.23 2.06
CA ARG A 39 -12.41 -2.60 1.65
C ARG A 39 -11.13 -3.43 1.59
N ASN A 40 -10.04 -2.85 1.08
CA ASN A 40 -8.75 -3.51 1.08
C ASN A 40 -8.24 -3.73 2.51
N LEU A 41 -8.39 -2.76 3.41
CA LEU A 41 -7.98 -2.90 4.80
C LEU A 41 -8.73 -4.02 5.53
N ASP A 42 -10.04 -4.15 5.35
CA ASP A 42 -10.83 -5.27 5.90
C ASP A 42 -10.36 -6.62 5.34
N ARG A 43 -10.12 -6.72 4.03
CA ARG A 43 -9.59 -7.94 3.41
C ARG A 43 -8.22 -8.31 3.95
N ILE A 44 -7.32 -7.34 4.13
CA ILE A 44 -5.98 -7.54 4.71
C ILE A 44 -6.08 -8.00 6.16
N ALA A 45 -6.93 -7.36 6.97
CA ALA A 45 -7.14 -7.74 8.37
C ALA A 45 -7.60 -9.21 8.49
N ARG A 46 -8.60 -9.59 7.71
CA ARG A 46 -9.09 -10.99 7.65
C ARG A 46 -8.04 -11.97 7.20
N ALA A 47 -7.32 -11.66 6.12
CA ALA A 47 -6.28 -12.54 5.57
C ALA A 47 -5.10 -12.74 6.53
N THR A 48 -4.82 -11.74 7.36
CA THR A 48 -3.74 -11.81 8.37
C THR A 48 -4.20 -12.27 9.74
N GLY A 49 -5.50 -12.51 9.94
CA GLY A 49 -6.09 -12.92 11.22
C GLY A 49 -6.02 -11.84 12.29
N LYS A 50 -5.98 -10.56 11.90
CA LYS A 50 -5.86 -9.39 12.77
C LYS A 50 -7.15 -8.60 12.82
N SER A 51 -7.36 -7.81 13.87
CA SER A 51 -8.38 -6.77 13.85
C SER A 51 -7.92 -5.56 13.04
N ILE A 52 -8.87 -4.73 12.61
CA ILE A 52 -8.57 -3.57 11.75
C ILE A 52 -7.61 -2.57 12.40
N ASP A 53 -7.69 -2.41 13.72
CA ASP A 53 -6.84 -1.54 14.53
C ASP A 53 -5.43 -2.10 14.78
N GLU A 54 -5.16 -3.34 14.38
CA GLU A 54 -3.82 -3.94 14.36
C GLU A 54 -3.15 -3.84 12.98
N VAL A 55 -3.88 -3.39 11.95
CA VAL A 55 -3.33 -3.14 10.62
C VAL A 55 -2.63 -1.78 10.62
N THR A 56 -1.34 -1.77 10.31
CA THR A 56 -0.56 -0.54 10.12
C THR A 56 -0.30 -0.32 8.64
N VAL A 57 -0.74 0.81 8.10
CA VAL A 57 -0.42 1.26 6.75
C VAL A 57 0.77 2.20 6.79
N MET A 58 1.78 1.93 5.98
CA MET A 58 2.92 2.81 5.80
C MET A 58 2.75 3.66 4.54
N MET A 59 2.98 4.97 4.63
CA MET A 59 2.68 5.89 3.54
C MET A 59 3.59 7.12 3.56
N LEU A 60 3.94 7.63 2.37
CA LEU A 60 4.66 8.90 2.24
C LEU A 60 3.81 10.08 2.74
N ASP A 61 4.39 10.96 3.54
CA ASP A 61 3.76 12.17 4.04
C ASP A 61 3.77 13.27 2.98
N ARG A 62 2.73 13.29 2.14
CA ARG A 62 2.59 14.24 1.03
C ARG A 62 1.14 14.75 0.94
N PRO A 63 0.92 16.01 0.52
CA PRO A 63 -0.43 16.57 0.38
C PRO A 63 -1.37 15.76 -0.52
N ARG A 64 -0.83 15.11 -1.55
CA ARG A 64 -1.60 14.25 -2.47
C ARG A 64 -2.20 12.99 -1.80
N HIS A 65 -1.79 12.66 -0.58
CA HIS A 65 -2.29 11.48 0.14
C HIS A 65 -3.32 11.81 1.23
N GLU A 66 -3.69 13.07 1.45
CA GLU A 66 -4.60 13.44 2.56
C GLU A 66 -5.94 12.68 2.54
N ASP A 67 -6.48 12.40 1.35
CA ASP A 67 -7.71 11.62 1.21
C ASP A 67 -7.52 10.18 1.69
N ALA A 68 -6.46 9.52 1.23
CA ALA A 68 -6.11 8.16 1.65
C ALA A 68 -5.82 8.08 3.16
N LYS A 69 -5.09 9.06 3.72
CA LYS A 69 -4.84 9.15 5.17
C LYS A 69 -6.14 9.25 5.96
N ARG A 70 -7.11 10.04 5.47
CA ARG A 70 -8.44 10.16 6.09
C ARG A 70 -9.16 8.81 6.06
N GLN A 71 -9.26 8.17 4.90
CA GLN A 71 -9.93 6.88 4.74
C GLN A 71 -9.32 5.78 5.65
N ILE A 72 -7.99 5.74 5.78
CA ILE A 72 -7.30 4.77 6.65
C ILE A 72 -7.69 4.98 8.13
N ARG A 73 -7.69 6.23 8.58
CA ARG A 73 -8.04 6.58 9.96
C ARG A 73 -9.51 6.31 10.26
N GLU A 74 -10.41 6.65 9.34
CA GLU A 74 -11.85 6.37 9.45
C GLU A 74 -12.14 4.87 9.48
N ALA A 75 -11.39 4.06 8.74
CA ALA A 75 -11.48 2.61 8.79
C ALA A 75 -10.97 2.03 10.13
N GLY A 76 -10.22 2.80 10.93
CA GLY A 76 -9.69 2.38 12.23
C GLY A 76 -8.28 1.78 12.18
N ALA A 77 -7.65 1.73 11.00
CA ALA A 77 -6.28 1.25 10.86
C ALA A 77 -5.25 2.30 11.34
N ARG A 78 -4.07 1.83 11.72
CA ARG A 78 -2.95 2.69 12.12
C ARG A 78 -2.23 3.22 10.88
N LEU A 79 -1.65 4.42 11.00
CA LEU A 79 -0.92 5.07 9.92
C LEU A 79 0.50 5.42 10.38
N GLN A 80 1.49 4.90 9.67
CA GLN A 80 2.90 5.23 9.85
C GLN A 80 3.38 6.08 8.66
N LEU A 81 3.66 7.34 8.92
CA LEU A 81 4.09 8.29 7.90
C LEU A 81 5.61 8.33 7.76
N ILE A 82 6.10 8.32 6.52
CA ILE A 82 7.51 8.50 6.17
C ILE A 82 7.72 9.69 5.24
N ARG A 83 8.89 10.34 5.33
CA ARG A 83 9.21 11.47 4.45
C ARG A 83 9.58 11.02 3.04
N ASP A 84 10.42 10.00 2.94
CA ASP A 84 11.01 9.49 1.70
C ASP A 84 11.30 7.98 1.81
N GLY A 85 11.50 7.32 0.66
CA GLY A 85 12.04 5.95 0.59
C GLY A 85 11.00 4.82 0.70
N ASP A 86 10.04 4.76 -0.23
CA ASP A 86 8.99 3.73 -0.23
C ASP A 86 9.46 2.32 -0.68
N VAL A 87 10.73 2.16 -1.06
CA VAL A 87 11.36 0.85 -1.35
C VAL A 87 11.92 0.19 -0.08
N ALA A 88 12.37 0.99 0.88
CA ALA A 88 12.94 0.51 2.14
C ALA A 88 11.91 0.42 3.28
N ALA A 89 10.72 0.97 3.03
CA ALA A 89 9.59 1.07 3.93
C ALA A 89 9.03 -0.29 4.34
#